data_AF-A0A0W7X6G0-F1
#
_entry.id   AF-A0A0W7X6G0-F1
#
_cell.length_a   1.000
_cell.length_b   1.000
_cell.length_c   1.000
_cell.angle_alpha   90.00
_cell.angle_beta   90.00
_cell.angle_gamma   90.00
#
_symmetry.space_group_name_H-M   'P 1'
#
loop_
_entity.id
_entity.type
_entity.pdbx_description
1 polymer ?
#
loop_
_entity_poly.entity_id
_entity_poly.type
_entity_poly.pdbx_seq_one_letter_code
_entity_poly.pdbx_strand_id
1 'polypeptide(L)'
;MYLGLAGREFLLANTDRIARNGDNQFVLGEGGNVANADHNDPRRPQLDTADLDRYPAYIRLRDEGGDPGWCLEQVCVAVNPRGAVRHQFSNPRLEGMHTDGARIWLSDDCGTRLHLRRGGLGS
;
A
#
# COMPACT_ATOMS: atom_id res chain seq x y z
N MET A 1 0.72 -5.82 6.94
CA MET A 1 0.14 -4.72 6.13
C MET A 1 -0.42 -5.26 4.83
N TYR A 2 -1.65 -4.89 4.47
CA TYR A 2 -2.27 -5.21 3.19
C TYR A 2 -2.25 -4.01 2.25
N LEU A 3 -2.09 -4.29 0.96
CA LEU A 3 -2.36 -3.38 -0.14
C LEU A 3 -3.60 -3.86 -0.90
N GLY A 4 -4.67 -3.07 -0.87
CA GLY A 4 -5.82 -3.24 -1.75
C GLY A 4 -5.56 -2.55 -3.08
N LEU A 5 -5.57 -3.30 -4.18
CA LEU A 5 -5.33 -2.79 -5.52
C LEU A 5 -5.96 -3.70 -6.58
N ALA A 6 -6.46 -3.13 -7.68
CA ALA A 6 -7.06 -3.88 -8.79
C ALA A 6 -8.13 -4.91 -8.33
N GLY A 7 -8.88 -4.59 -7.27
CA GLY A 7 -9.96 -5.42 -6.74
C GLY A 7 -9.52 -6.54 -5.79
N ARG A 8 -8.25 -6.60 -5.39
CA ARG A 8 -7.72 -7.64 -4.49
C ARG A 8 -6.83 -7.06 -3.39
N GLU A 9 -6.78 -7.72 -2.23
CA GLU A 9 -5.79 -7.43 -1.18
C GLU A 9 -4.54 -8.33 -1.30
N PHE A 10 -3.37 -7.73 -1.11
CA PHE A 10 -2.07 -8.41 -1.07
C PHE A 10 -1.40 -8.16 0.28
N LEU A 11 -1.01 -9.22 0.98
CA LEU A 11 -0.21 -9.08 2.19
C LEU A 11 1.24 -8.74 1.82
N LEU A 12 1.68 -7.51 2.09
CA LEU A 12 3.02 -7.03 1.72
C LEU A 12 4.09 -7.53 2.70
N ALA A 13 3.76 -7.61 3.99
CA ALA A 13 4.67 -8.04 5.04
C ALA A 13 3.92 -8.72 6.18
N ASN A 14 4.51 -9.77 6.74
CA ASN A 14 4.32 -10.11 8.16
C ASN A 14 4.96 -8.98 8.97
N THR A 15 4.30 -8.58 10.03
CA THR A 15 4.31 -7.30 10.77
C THR A 15 5.65 -6.61 11.05
N ASP A 16 6.80 -7.26 10.85
CA ASP A 16 8.08 -6.81 11.42
C ASP A 16 9.00 -6.15 10.37
N ARG A 17 8.56 -6.04 9.10
CA ARG A 17 9.45 -5.73 7.96
C ARG A 17 9.18 -4.44 7.19
N ILE A 18 8.15 -3.67 7.55
CA ILE A 18 7.97 -2.35 6.94
C ILE A 18 8.77 -1.36 7.77
N ALA A 19 9.92 -0.94 7.23
CA ALA A 19 10.75 0.07 7.88
C ALA A 19 9.94 1.36 8.09
N ARG A 20 9.93 1.87 9.33
CA ARG A 20 9.41 3.22 9.62
C ARG A 20 10.29 4.24 8.89
N ASN A 21 9.68 5.24 8.28
CA ASN A 21 10.38 6.32 7.54
C ASN A 21 11.33 5.83 6.43
N GLY A 22 10.98 4.73 5.75
CA GLY A 22 11.81 4.16 4.69
C GLY A 22 11.01 3.63 3.50
N ASP A 23 11.72 3.49 2.37
CA ASP A 23 11.18 2.87 1.17
C ASP A 23 11.24 1.34 1.28
N ASN A 24 10.10 0.69 1.05
CA ASN A 24 10.00 -0.76 1.07
C ASN A 24 9.56 -1.23 -0.33
N GLN A 25 10.36 -2.08 -0.97
CA GLN A 25 10.04 -2.63 -2.30
C GLN A 25 9.46 -4.05 -2.18
N PHE A 26 8.26 -4.23 -2.71
CA PHE A 26 7.59 -5.52 -2.77
C PHE A 26 7.41 -6.00 -4.21
N VAL A 27 7.68 -7.27 -4.43
CA VAL A 27 7.48 -7.99 -5.71
C VAL A 27 6.46 -9.08 -5.45
N LEU A 28 5.32 -8.99 -6.13
CA LEU A 28 4.19 -9.91 -6.01
C LEU A 28 4.29 -11.05 -7.03
N GLY A 29 3.66 -12.19 -6.71
CA GLY A 29 3.64 -13.38 -7.55
C GLY A 29 4.88 -14.24 -7.47
N GLU A 30 4.89 -15.29 -8.29
CA GLU A 30 5.95 -16.30 -8.35
C GLU A 30 7.35 -15.66 -8.46
N GLY A 31 8.28 -16.09 -7.60
CA GLY A 31 9.63 -15.51 -7.50
C GLY A 31 9.69 -14.14 -6.79
N GLY A 32 8.57 -13.67 -6.25
CA GLY A 32 8.46 -12.44 -5.48
C GLY A 32 9.02 -12.53 -4.05
N ASN A 33 8.98 -11.41 -3.33
CA ASN A 33 9.56 -11.28 -1.98
C ASN A 33 8.50 -11.13 -0.87
N VAL A 34 7.22 -11.37 -1.18
CA VAL A 34 6.11 -11.36 -0.22
C VAL A 34 5.80 -12.76 0.30
N ALA A 35 5.18 -12.83 1.48
CA ALA A 35 4.69 -14.11 2.02
C ALA A 35 3.62 -14.71 1.08
N ASN A 36 3.56 -16.04 1.00
CA ASN A 36 2.61 -16.77 0.16
C ASN A 36 2.58 -16.27 -1.29
N ALA A 37 3.75 -16.06 -1.90
CA ALA A 37 3.91 -15.47 -3.22
C ALA A 37 3.01 -16.09 -4.30
N ASP A 38 2.85 -17.41 -4.30
CA ASP A 38 1.98 -18.13 -5.24
C ASP A 38 0.49 -17.78 -5.07
N HIS A 39 0.04 -17.56 -3.83
CA HIS A 39 -1.32 -17.12 -3.54
C HIS A 39 -1.49 -15.61 -3.74
N ASN A 40 -0.41 -14.84 -3.68
CA ASN A 40 -0.38 -13.41 -3.95
C ASN A 40 0.01 -13.08 -5.40
N ASP A 41 -0.10 -14.05 -6.31
CA ASP A 41 0.18 -13.85 -7.73
C ASP A 41 -0.96 -13.06 -8.40
N PRO A 42 -0.68 -11.84 -8.91
CA PRO A 42 -1.68 -11.04 -9.61
C PRO A 42 -2.06 -11.62 -10.97
N ARG A 43 -1.42 -12.71 -11.43
CA ARG A 43 -1.79 -13.46 -12.63
C ARG A 43 -2.87 -14.52 -12.35
N ARG A 44 -3.28 -14.72 -11.08
CA ARG A 44 -4.20 -15.78 -10.65
C ARG A 44 -5.27 -15.29 -9.65
N PRO A 45 -6.47 -14.85 -10.11
CA PRO A 45 -6.84 -14.61 -11.52
C PRO A 45 -6.05 -13.43 -12.10
N GLN A 46 -6.00 -13.33 -13.42
CA GLN A 46 -5.27 -12.26 -14.11
C GLN A 46 -5.86 -10.88 -13.78
N LEU A 47 -5.06 -10.06 -13.11
CA LEU A 47 -5.30 -8.63 -12.91
C LEU A 47 -4.45 -7.83 -13.91
N ASP A 48 -4.96 -6.68 -14.34
CA ASP A 48 -4.24 -5.76 -15.23
C ASP A 48 -4.09 -4.36 -14.61
N THR A 49 -3.08 -3.62 -15.08
CA THR A 49 -2.96 -2.18 -14.79
C THR A 49 -4.20 -1.35 -15.17
N ALA A 50 -5.02 -1.83 -16.11
CA ALA A 50 -6.31 -1.24 -16.48
C ALA A 50 -7.36 -1.33 -15.35
N ASP A 51 -7.19 -2.24 -14.39
CA ASP A 51 -8.09 -2.39 -13.24
C ASP A 51 -7.72 -1.47 -12.07
N LEU A 52 -6.56 -0.79 -12.15
CA LEU A 52 -6.06 0.10 -11.11
C LEU A 52 -6.99 1.28 -10.81
N ASP A 53 -7.81 1.70 -11.78
CA ASP A 53 -8.79 2.78 -11.61
C ASP A 53 -10.22 2.26 -11.39
N ARG A 54 -10.44 0.95 -11.54
CA ARG A 54 -11.77 0.34 -11.45
C ARG A 54 -12.19 0.04 -10.01
N TYR A 55 -11.20 -0.08 -9.12
CA TYR A 55 -11.40 -0.43 -7.73
C TYR A 55 -10.65 0.55 -6.82
N PRO A 56 -11.16 0.83 -5.61
CA PRO A 56 -10.45 1.65 -4.65
C PRO A 56 -9.08 1.08 -4.31
N ALA A 57 -8.03 1.90 -4.44
CA ALA A 57 -6.72 1.60 -3.90
C ALA A 57 -6.68 1.98 -2.42
N TYR A 58 -6.06 1.15 -1.57
CA TYR A 58 -5.91 1.46 -0.15
C TYR A 58 -4.78 0.65 0.48
N ILE A 59 -4.26 1.13 1.60
CA ILE A 59 -3.50 0.29 2.53
C ILE A 59 -4.37 -0.08 3.72
N ARG A 60 -4.14 -1.25 4.30
CA ARG A 60 -4.82 -1.70 5.52
C ARG A 60 -3.83 -2.31 6.50
N LEU A 61 -3.79 -1.78 7.72
CA LEU A 61 -3.06 -2.37 8.81
C LEU A 61 -3.70 -3.72 9.19
N ARG A 62 -2.86 -4.73 9.33
CA ARG A 62 -3.23 -6.00 9.98
C ARG A 62 -2.62 -5.91 11.35
N ASP A 63 -3.46 -5.87 12.37
CA ASP A 63 -2.98 -5.93 13.74
C ASP A 63 -2.56 -7.38 14.04
N GLU A 64 -1.30 -7.58 14.43
CA GLU A 64 -0.82 -8.87 14.93
C GLU A 64 -0.11 -8.62 16.27
N GLY A 65 -0.83 -8.84 17.37
CA GLY A 65 -0.25 -8.79 18.71
C GLY A 65 -0.47 -7.48 19.45
N GLY A 66 0.40 -7.17 20.41
CA GLY A 66 0.26 -6.04 21.34
C GLY A 66 0.99 -4.77 20.90
N ASP A 67 1.26 -4.59 19.60
CA ASP A 67 2.01 -3.45 19.08
C ASP A 67 1.05 -2.27 18.79
N PRO A 68 1.38 -1.04 19.22
CA PRO A 68 0.47 0.10 19.11
C PRO A 68 0.33 0.53 17.65
N GLY A 69 -0.85 1.07 17.31
CA GLY A 69 -1.24 1.48 15.96
C GLY A 69 -0.18 2.26 15.16
N TRP A 70 -0.35 2.28 13.85
CA TRP A 70 0.60 2.92 12.95
C TRP A 70 0.23 4.38 12.69
N CYS A 71 1.08 5.32 13.13
CA CYS A 71 0.98 6.73 12.77
C CYS A 71 1.57 6.96 11.37
N LEU A 72 0.70 7.23 10.40
CA LEU A 72 1.05 7.54 9.02
C LEU A 72 1.17 9.05 8.82
N GLU A 73 2.35 9.48 8.40
CA GLU A 73 2.60 10.87 7.97
C GLU A 73 2.56 11.00 6.45
N GLN A 74 2.98 9.96 5.72
CA GLN A 74 3.00 9.93 4.27
C GLN A 74 2.89 8.48 3.79
N VAL A 75 2.28 8.29 2.62
CA VAL A 75 2.26 6.99 1.93
C VAL A 75 2.36 7.23 0.43
N CYS A 76 3.23 6.46 -0.22
CA CYS A 76 3.32 6.41 -1.66
C CYS A 76 3.45 4.96 -2.11
N VAL A 77 2.57 4.54 -3.02
CA VAL A 77 2.63 3.23 -3.66
C VAL A 77 2.90 3.43 -5.13
N ALA A 78 3.96 2.82 -5.65
CA ALA A 78 4.27 2.81 -7.06
C ALA A 78 4.09 1.39 -7.64
N VAL A 79 3.30 1.28 -8.71
CA VAL A 79 3.15 0.04 -9.48
C VAL A 79 4.07 0.12 -10.70
N ASN A 80 4.83 -0.94 -10.95
CA ASN A 80 5.87 -0.99 -11.97
C ASN A 80 6.84 0.21 -11.90
N PRO A 81 7.50 0.45 -10.75
CA PRO A 81 8.30 1.67 -10.52
C PRO A 81 9.49 1.84 -11.49
N ARG A 82 9.96 0.75 -12.12
CA ARG A 82 11.02 0.75 -13.13
C ARG A 82 10.52 0.54 -14.56
N GLY A 83 9.20 0.47 -14.76
CA GLY A 83 8.58 0.27 -16.07
C GLY A 83 8.42 1.57 -16.85
N ALA A 84 8.12 1.46 -18.14
CA ALA A 84 7.88 2.61 -19.01
C ALA A 84 6.63 3.41 -18.61
N VAL A 85 5.63 2.74 -18.03
CA VAL A 85 4.43 3.35 -17.45
C VAL A 85 4.50 3.18 -15.94
N ARG A 86 4.65 4.29 -15.22
CA ARG A 86 4.63 4.33 -13.76
C ARG A 86 3.24 4.75 -13.28
N HIS A 87 2.67 3.95 -12.39
CA HIS A 87 1.45 4.33 -11.67
C HIS A 87 1.81 4.67 -10.23
N GLN A 88 1.26 5.77 -9.71
CA GLN A 88 1.54 6.24 -8.36
C GLN A 88 0.23 6.48 -7.62
N PHE A 89 0.19 6.07 -6.36
CA PHE A 89 -0.94 6.25 -5.46
C PHE A 89 -0.46 6.87 -4.15
N SER A 90 -1.23 7.80 -3.63
CA SER A 90 -0.93 8.54 -2.41
C SER A 90 -2.24 9.00 -1.76
N ASN A 91 -2.16 9.52 -0.53
CA ASN A 91 -3.30 10.22 0.06
C ASN A 91 -3.02 11.74 0.05
N PRO A 92 -3.77 12.55 -0.72
CA PRO A 92 -3.54 13.99 -0.82
C PRO A 92 -3.65 14.77 0.50
N ARG A 93 -4.28 14.19 1.53
CA ARG A 93 -4.35 14.80 2.87
C ARG A 93 -3.09 14.60 3.70
N LEU A 94 -2.22 13.68 3.28
CA LEU A 94 -0.89 13.44 3.84
C LEU A 94 0.20 14.10 2.96
N GLU A 95 -0.15 14.72 1.84
CA GLU A 95 0.80 15.41 0.98
C GLU A 95 1.03 16.85 1.49
N GLY A 96 2.27 17.18 1.85
CA GLY A 96 2.75 18.56 1.84
C GLY A 96 2.97 19.25 3.19
N MET A 97 2.64 18.64 4.33
CA MET A 97 3.02 19.21 5.64
C MET A 97 3.23 18.11 6.68
N HIS A 98 4.45 17.96 7.21
CA HIS A 98 4.71 17.13 8.41
C HIS A 98 4.27 17.88 9.67
N THR A 99 3.01 18.32 9.72
CA THR A 99 2.40 18.94 10.91
C THR A 99 1.59 17.90 11.67
N ASP A 100 1.39 18.12 12.97
CA ASP A 100 0.60 17.19 13.81
C ASP A 100 -0.83 16.99 13.29
N GLY A 101 -1.39 17.97 12.56
CA GLY A 101 -2.72 17.87 11.94
C GLY A 101 -2.78 17.09 10.62
N ALA A 102 -1.64 16.66 10.08
CA ALA A 102 -1.51 15.94 8.82
C ALA A 102 -0.99 14.50 9.02
N ARG A 103 -1.35 13.89 10.16
CA ARG A 103 -1.04 12.50 10.50
C ARG A 103 -2.33 11.70 10.66
N ILE A 104 -2.31 10.43 10.29
CA ILE A 104 -3.43 9.51 10.48
C ILE A 104 -2.93 8.30 11.27
N TRP A 105 -3.59 8.02 12.39
CA TRP A 105 -3.38 6.78 13.11
C TRP A 105 -4.22 5.67 12.49
N LEU A 106 -3.59 4.50 12.29
CA LEU A 106 -4.29 3.27 11.95
C LEU A 106 -4.19 2.30 13.13
N SER A 107 -5.32 1.90 13.69
CA SER A 107 -5.42 0.87 14.74
C SER A 107 -6.83 0.30 14.76
N ASP A 108 -7.06 -0.74 15.57
CA ASP A 108 -8.39 -1.28 15.78
C ASP A 108 -9.38 -0.27 16.38
N ASP A 109 -8.89 0.74 17.14
CA ASP A 109 -9.72 1.77 17.77
C ASP A 109 -10.03 2.99 16.89
N CYS A 110 -9.23 3.24 15.83
CA CYS A 110 -9.37 4.44 14.99
C CYS A 110 -9.50 4.14 13.48
N GLY A 111 -9.70 2.87 13.14
CA GLY A 111 -9.82 2.38 11.78
C GLY A 111 -8.48 1.92 11.22
N THR A 112 -8.51 0.87 10.43
CA THR A 112 -7.29 0.19 9.97
C THR A 112 -6.96 0.45 8.51
N ARG A 113 -7.79 1.22 7.77
CA ARG A 113 -7.69 1.38 6.31
C ARG A 113 -7.56 2.85 5.92
N LEU A 114 -6.63 3.13 5.00
CA LEU A 114 -6.46 4.43 4.35
C LEU A 114 -6.57 4.28 2.83
N HIS A 115 -7.56 4.95 2.23
CA HIS A 115 -7.70 4.99 0.77
C HIS A 115 -6.65 5.88 0.14
N LEU A 116 -6.20 5.46 -1.04
CA LEU A 116 -5.23 6.15 -1.86
C LEU A 116 -5.89 6.59 -3.16
N ARG A 117 -5.49 7.76 -3.63
CA ARG A 117 -5.86 8.27 -4.94
C ARG A 117 -4.69 8.02 -5.88
N ARG A 118 -5.00 7.66 -7.13
CA ARG A 118 -4.01 7.66 -8.19
C ARG A 118 -3.58 9.09 -8.49
N GLY A 119 -2.30 9.37 -8.32
CA GLY A 119 -1.69 10.61 -8.76
C GLY A 119 -1.46 10.59 -10.28
N GLY A 120 -1.51 11.77 -10.90
CA GLY A 120 -0.71 11.98 -12.10
C GLY A 120 0.76 12.10 -11.68
N LEU A 121 1.70 11.74 -12.56
CA LEU A 121 3.09 12.16 -12.38
C LEU A 121 3.05 13.68 -12.17
N GLY A 122 3.41 14.14 -10.97
CA GLY A 122 3.59 15.56 -10.72
C GLY A 122 4.55 16.09 -11.79
N SER A 123 4.07 17.05 -12.56
CA SER A 123 4.87 17.88 -13.46
C SER A 123 5.98 18.59 -12.72
#